data_AF-A0A1H3I7R0-F1
#
_entry.id   AF-A0A1H3I7R0-F1
#
_cell.length_a   1.000
_cell.length_b   1.000
_cell.length_c   1.000
_cell.angle_alpha   90.00
_cell.angle_beta   90.00
_cell.angle_gamma   90.00
#
_symmetry.space_group_name_H-M   'P 1'
#
loop_
_entity.id
_entity.type
_entity.pdbx_description
1 polymer ?
#
loop_
_entity_poly.entity_id
_entity_poly.type
_entity_poly.pdbx_seq_one_letter_code
_entity_poly.pdbx_strand_id
1 'polypeptide(L)'
;MSDASRRSTTPDPVEDLLASTPATAYFWGRVAGDGELTEDCVTVRTTDETSADALAAIAGTGRTDHDHRITARESAHNASIVRFDDEYQLQVFGTLAERASAALGLPIDGQPGGYRFDTFSEYRPQLVRGLLEACGTICFRESSGSVGVSFVHDDDALLRTVQSHLAAADPHVPADDLSETSSGGYWFGLSDDADTAAFARWVYAGSDGSGLYSTERRQKLRRSVERANGSEVGELSR
;
A
#
# COMPACT_ATOMS: atom_id res chain seq x y z
N MET A 1 17.24 -31.00 4.56
CA MET A 1 15.95 -31.00 3.83
C MET A 1 15.77 -29.62 3.27
N SER A 2 15.64 -29.54 1.95
CA SER A 2 15.85 -28.33 1.17
C SER A 2 14.88 -27.22 1.52
N ASP A 3 15.46 -26.08 1.88
CA ASP A 3 14.80 -24.78 2.01
C ASP A 3 14.35 -24.33 0.62
N ALA A 4 13.13 -24.72 0.25
CA ALA A 4 12.47 -24.21 -0.94
C ALA A 4 12.06 -22.77 -0.63
N SER A 5 13.00 -21.85 -0.81
CA SER A 5 12.71 -20.43 -0.96
C SER A 5 11.66 -20.31 -2.07
N ARG A 6 10.38 -20.19 -1.66
CA ARG A 6 9.29 -19.85 -2.57
C ARG A 6 9.64 -18.47 -3.09
N ARG A 7 10.23 -18.41 -4.29
CA ARG A 7 10.31 -17.15 -5.04
C ARG A 7 8.90 -16.59 -5.05
N SER A 8 8.74 -15.36 -4.58
CA SER A 8 7.52 -14.61 -4.82
C SER A 8 7.23 -14.65 -6.32
N THR A 9 5.99 -14.93 -6.67
CA THR A 9 5.56 -14.86 -8.07
C THR A 9 5.66 -13.40 -8.49
N THR A 10 6.54 -13.04 -9.41
CA THR A 10 6.53 -11.70 -9.99
C THR A 10 5.32 -11.61 -10.95
N PRO A 11 4.50 -10.55 -10.91
CA PRO A 11 3.38 -10.40 -11.85
C PRO A 11 3.88 -10.24 -13.29
N ASP A 12 3.02 -10.57 -14.26
CA ASP A 12 3.27 -10.28 -15.67
C ASP A 12 3.18 -8.76 -15.93
N PRO A 13 3.93 -8.24 -16.93
CA PRO A 13 3.79 -6.85 -17.34
C PRO A 13 2.40 -6.57 -17.90
N VAL A 14 1.91 -5.35 -17.67
CA VAL A 14 0.63 -4.91 -18.24
C VAL A 14 0.86 -4.11 -19.52
N GLU A 15 0.00 -4.30 -20.51
CA GLU A 15 0.08 -3.54 -21.78
C GLU A 15 -0.40 -2.09 -21.62
N ASP A 16 -1.35 -1.85 -20.69
CA ASP A 16 -1.86 -0.51 -20.39
C ASP A 16 -2.03 -0.33 -18.88
N LEU A 17 -1.26 0.60 -18.31
CA LEU A 17 -1.32 0.93 -16.88
C LEU A 17 -2.65 1.57 -16.46
N LEU A 18 -3.48 2.01 -17.41
CA LEU A 18 -4.81 2.55 -17.12
C LEU A 18 -5.94 1.51 -17.25
N ALA A 19 -5.64 0.29 -17.69
CA ALA A 19 -6.62 -0.80 -17.71
C ALA A 19 -7.09 -1.09 -16.28
N SER A 20 -8.35 -1.49 -16.10
CA SER A 20 -8.83 -1.97 -14.80
C SER A 20 -8.46 -3.44 -14.64
N THR A 21 -7.41 -3.71 -13.86
CA THR A 21 -6.90 -5.05 -13.56
C THR A 21 -6.44 -5.11 -12.09
N PRO A 22 -6.23 -6.31 -11.51
CA PRO A 22 -5.67 -6.43 -10.17
C PRO A 22 -4.29 -5.75 -10.03
N ALA A 23 -3.46 -5.86 -11.07
CA ALA A 23 -2.10 -5.31 -11.10
C ALA A 23 -2.11 -3.77 -11.09
N THR A 24 -2.89 -3.16 -11.97
CA THR A 24 -3.00 -1.70 -12.06
C THR A 24 -3.71 -1.09 -10.85
N ALA A 25 -4.68 -1.79 -10.26
CA ALA A 25 -5.31 -1.37 -9.00
C ALA A 25 -4.28 -1.31 -7.86
N TYR A 26 -3.42 -2.34 -7.71
CA TYR A 26 -2.32 -2.32 -6.75
C TYR A 26 -1.33 -1.19 -7.03
N PHE A 27 -0.90 -1.06 -8.29
CA PHE A 27 0.05 -0.03 -8.73
C PHE A 27 -0.45 1.39 -8.39
N TRP A 28 -1.68 1.74 -8.76
CA TRP A 28 -2.21 3.08 -8.50
C TRP A 28 -2.55 3.33 -7.03
N GLY A 29 -2.88 2.29 -6.27
CA GLY A 29 -2.97 2.40 -4.81
C GLY A 29 -1.63 2.74 -4.17
N ARG A 30 -0.53 2.15 -4.65
CA ARG A 30 0.83 2.48 -4.21
C ARG A 30 1.21 3.92 -4.57
N VAL A 31 1.00 4.29 -5.83
CA VAL A 31 1.30 5.64 -6.34
C VAL A 31 0.50 6.72 -5.61
N ALA A 32 -0.78 6.51 -5.35
CA ALA A 32 -1.58 7.54 -4.69
C ALA A 32 -1.22 7.73 -3.22
N GLY A 33 -0.75 6.68 -2.53
CA GLY A 33 -0.43 6.80 -1.11
C GLY A 33 0.96 7.34 -0.78
N ASP A 34 1.96 7.12 -1.65
CA ASP A 34 3.36 7.50 -1.38
C ASP A 34 4.16 7.82 -2.67
N GLY A 35 3.45 8.00 -3.78
CA GLY A 35 4.03 8.37 -5.07
C GLY A 35 3.95 9.86 -5.36
N GLU A 36 4.56 10.24 -6.46
CA GLU A 36 4.63 11.61 -6.94
C GLU A 36 4.44 11.63 -8.46
N LEU A 37 3.58 12.53 -8.93
CA LEU A 37 3.35 12.75 -10.36
C LEU A 37 3.77 14.16 -10.72
N THR A 38 4.65 14.23 -11.71
CA THR A 38 4.98 15.45 -12.44
C THR A 38 4.51 15.30 -13.89
N GLU A 39 4.50 16.37 -14.68
CA GLU A 39 4.08 16.32 -16.11
C GLU A 39 4.75 15.17 -16.90
N ASP A 40 6.02 14.89 -16.61
CA ASP A 40 6.86 13.95 -17.37
C ASP A 40 7.16 12.63 -16.64
N CYS A 41 6.68 12.44 -15.40
CA CYS A 41 7.11 11.30 -14.59
C CYS A 41 6.07 10.85 -13.56
N VAL A 42 5.93 9.53 -13.45
CA VAL A 42 5.31 8.87 -12.29
C VAL A 42 6.42 8.27 -11.44
N THR A 43 6.52 8.68 -10.18
CA THR A 43 7.44 8.11 -9.19
C THR A 43 6.68 7.34 -8.13
N VAL A 44 7.15 6.15 -7.78
CA VAL A 44 6.64 5.37 -6.63
C VAL A 44 7.80 4.80 -5.83
N ARG A 45 7.67 4.85 -4.51
CA ARG A 45 8.72 4.43 -3.57
C ARG A 45 8.25 3.22 -2.77
N THR A 46 9.18 2.39 -2.33
CA THR A 46 8.90 1.29 -1.39
C THR A 46 10.19 0.86 -0.71
N THR A 47 10.09 0.35 0.52
CA THR A 47 11.22 -0.24 1.24
C THR A 47 11.27 -1.77 1.13
N ASP A 48 10.31 -2.36 0.42
CA ASP A 48 10.17 -3.81 0.28
C ASP A 48 10.49 -4.26 -1.15
N GLU A 49 11.48 -5.16 -1.27
CA GLU A 49 11.95 -5.69 -2.55
C GLU A 49 10.85 -6.42 -3.34
N THR A 50 9.93 -7.13 -2.67
CA THR A 50 8.83 -7.83 -3.36
C THR A 50 7.86 -6.84 -3.99
N SER A 51 7.52 -5.78 -3.26
CA SER A 51 6.71 -4.69 -3.79
C SER A 51 7.43 -3.96 -4.92
N ALA A 52 8.74 -3.72 -4.79
CA ALA A 52 9.54 -3.07 -5.83
C ALA A 52 9.56 -3.88 -7.13
N ASP A 53 9.84 -5.19 -7.04
CA ASP A 53 9.85 -6.10 -8.19
C ASP A 53 8.47 -6.20 -8.84
N ALA A 54 7.39 -6.19 -8.03
CA ALA A 54 6.02 -6.18 -8.56
C ALA A 54 5.71 -4.88 -9.32
N LEU A 55 6.05 -3.71 -8.76
CA LEU A 55 5.82 -2.41 -9.39
C LEU A 55 6.59 -2.28 -10.71
N ALA A 56 7.86 -2.70 -10.73
CA ALA A 56 8.70 -2.72 -11.92
C ALA A 56 8.12 -3.62 -13.02
N ALA A 57 7.75 -4.85 -12.65
CA ALA A 57 7.19 -5.79 -13.59
C ALA A 57 5.89 -5.29 -14.21
N ILE A 58 4.97 -4.74 -13.40
CA ILE A 58 3.72 -4.13 -13.88
C ILE A 58 4.00 -3.02 -14.88
N ALA A 59 4.95 -2.11 -14.58
CA ALA A 59 5.33 -1.02 -15.47
C ALA A 59 6.07 -1.49 -16.75
N GLY A 60 6.38 -2.78 -16.88
CA GLY A 60 7.12 -3.35 -17.99
C GLY A 60 8.60 -2.93 -18.00
N THR A 61 9.11 -2.41 -16.89
CA THR A 61 10.51 -1.99 -16.74
C THR A 61 11.31 -3.10 -16.08
N GLY A 62 12.45 -3.45 -16.70
CA GLY A 62 13.38 -4.41 -16.11
C GLY A 62 14.16 -3.77 -14.96
N ARG A 63 14.70 -4.62 -14.06
CA ARG A 63 15.42 -4.23 -12.83
C ARG A 63 16.56 -3.20 -13.01
N THR A 64 17.03 -2.98 -14.23
CA THR A 64 18.13 -2.07 -14.60
C THR A 64 17.71 -0.61 -14.79
N ASP A 65 16.40 -0.30 -14.87
CA ASP A 65 15.87 1.07 -15.02
C ASP A 65 15.46 1.70 -13.68
N HIS A 66 15.96 1.20 -12.55
CA HIS A 66 15.62 1.69 -11.21
C HIS A 66 16.82 2.33 -10.51
N ASP A 67 16.55 3.41 -9.79
CA ASP A 67 17.51 3.98 -8.84
C ASP A 67 17.28 3.31 -7.47
N HIS A 68 18.22 2.47 -7.04
CA HIS A 68 18.21 1.85 -5.73
C HIS A 68 19.05 2.71 -4.78
N ARG A 69 18.41 3.29 -3.77
CA ARG A 69 19.06 4.22 -2.85
C ARG A 69 18.94 3.71 -1.41
N ILE A 70 20.07 3.57 -0.75
CA ILE A 70 20.12 3.25 0.68
C ILE A 70 19.99 4.57 1.45
N THR A 71 18.89 4.76 2.17
CA THR A 71 18.69 5.97 2.98
C THR A 71 18.95 5.67 4.45
N ALA A 72 19.86 6.44 5.05
CA ALA A 72 20.13 6.37 6.48
C ALA A 72 19.09 7.21 7.26
N ARG A 73 18.31 6.58 8.15
CA ARG A 73 17.41 7.25 9.08
C ARG A 73 17.91 7.07 10.52
N GLU A 74 18.09 8.19 11.22
CA GLU A 74 18.36 8.16 12.65
C GLU A 74 17.10 7.72 13.41
N SER A 75 17.26 6.77 14.33
CA SER A 75 16.13 6.24 15.08
C SER A 75 15.58 7.30 16.04
N ALA A 76 14.29 7.62 15.93
CA ALA A 76 13.60 8.62 16.77
C ALA A 76 13.66 8.33 18.29
N HIS A 77 13.95 7.08 18.67
CA HIS A 77 14.04 6.66 20.07
C HIS A 77 15.48 6.55 20.60
N ASN A 78 16.50 6.64 19.73
CA ASN A 78 17.91 6.61 20.13
C ASN A 78 18.81 7.13 18.98
N ALA A 79 19.34 8.35 19.13
CA ALA A 79 20.21 9.00 18.15
C ALA A 79 21.57 8.31 17.91
N SER A 80 21.88 7.22 18.62
CA SER A 80 23.08 6.39 18.37
C SER A 80 22.84 5.23 17.40
N ILE A 81 21.59 5.01 16.96
CA ILE A 81 21.22 3.95 16.02
C ILE A 81 20.81 4.58 14.69
N VAL A 82 21.66 4.41 13.68
CA VAL A 82 21.34 4.70 12.29
C VAL A 82 20.74 3.44 11.68
N ARG A 83 19.47 3.50 11.25
CA ARG A 83 18.86 2.48 10.41
C ARG A 83 19.17 2.79 8.96
N PHE A 84 19.65 1.81 8.23
CA PHE A 84 19.73 1.87 6.78
C PHE A 84 18.48 1.19 6.26
N ASP A 85 17.58 1.96 5.68
CA ASP A 85 16.40 1.43 5.02
C ASP A 85 16.71 1.43 3.52
N ASP A 86 16.65 0.24 2.90
CA ASP A 86 16.69 0.14 1.45
C ASP A 86 15.43 0.84 0.91
N GLU A 87 15.59 1.84 0.06
CA GLU A 87 14.49 2.52 -0.61
C GLU A 87 14.63 2.26 -2.11
N TYR A 88 13.61 1.61 -2.67
CA TYR A 88 13.46 1.36 -4.09
C TYR A 88 12.60 2.46 -4.68
N GLN A 89 13.14 3.19 -5.66
CA GLN A 89 12.40 4.19 -6.41
C GLN A 89 12.20 3.72 -7.86
N LEU A 90 10.93 3.55 -8.24
CA LEU A 90 10.55 3.32 -9.63
C LEU A 90 10.11 4.65 -10.24
N GLN A 91 10.63 4.95 -11.43
CA GLN A 91 10.21 6.09 -12.23
C GLN A 91 9.73 5.61 -13.61
N VAL A 92 8.57 6.09 -14.02
CA VAL A 92 8.01 5.86 -15.35
C VAL A 92 7.92 7.20 -16.05
N PHE A 93 8.82 7.43 -17.01
CA PHE A 93 8.90 8.67 -17.76
C PHE A 93 7.91 8.72 -18.92
N GLY A 94 7.47 9.93 -19.26
CA GLY A 94 6.57 10.23 -20.38
C GLY A 94 5.18 10.65 -19.91
N THR A 95 4.21 10.61 -20.82
CA THR A 95 2.87 11.19 -20.62
C THR A 95 1.92 10.38 -19.73
N LEU A 96 2.43 9.37 -19.02
CA LEU A 96 1.59 8.52 -18.18
C LEU A 96 0.92 9.31 -17.06
N ALA A 97 1.64 10.24 -16.43
CA ALA A 97 1.11 11.08 -15.35
C ALA A 97 -0.09 11.91 -15.82
N GLU A 98 0.02 12.59 -16.97
CA GLU A 98 -1.08 13.34 -17.60
C GLU A 98 -2.28 12.43 -17.89
N ARG A 99 -2.04 11.27 -18.51
CA ARG A 99 -3.12 10.30 -18.83
C ARG A 99 -3.79 9.77 -17.55
N ALA A 100 -3.02 9.51 -16.50
CA ALA A 100 -3.53 9.03 -15.22
C ALA A 100 -4.29 10.13 -14.46
N SER A 101 -3.85 11.39 -14.53
CA SER A 101 -4.63 12.52 -14.01
C SER A 101 -5.95 12.68 -14.76
N ALA A 102 -5.94 12.55 -16.08
CA ALA A 102 -7.15 12.60 -16.90
C ALA A 102 -8.10 11.40 -16.67
N ALA A 103 -7.59 10.19 -16.44
CA ALA A 103 -8.41 9.00 -16.24
C ALA A 103 -8.84 8.82 -14.77
N LEU A 104 -7.87 8.85 -13.86
CA LEU A 104 -8.01 8.50 -12.44
C LEU A 104 -8.09 9.73 -11.53
N GLY A 105 -7.89 10.94 -12.04
CA GLY A 105 -7.97 12.15 -11.23
C GLY A 105 -6.81 12.26 -10.24
N LEU A 106 -5.66 11.68 -10.56
CA LEU A 106 -4.48 11.81 -9.71
C LEU A 106 -3.93 13.24 -9.74
N PRO A 107 -3.42 13.72 -8.59
CA PRO A 107 -2.78 15.03 -8.51
C PRO A 107 -1.48 15.04 -9.33
N ILE A 108 -1.21 16.15 -10.02
CA ILE A 108 0.09 16.43 -10.66
C ILE A 108 0.65 17.69 -10.00
N ASP A 109 1.94 17.71 -9.69
CA ASP A 109 2.66 18.87 -9.14
C ASP A 109 1.93 19.51 -7.94
N GLY A 110 1.45 18.67 -7.02
CA GLY A 110 0.78 19.07 -5.79
C GLY A 110 -0.61 19.71 -5.97
N GLN A 111 -1.19 19.68 -7.17
CA GLN A 111 -2.58 20.09 -7.37
C GLN A 111 -3.55 19.13 -6.66
N PRO A 112 -4.75 19.56 -6.26
CA PRO A 112 -5.72 18.68 -5.60
C PRO A 112 -6.11 17.47 -6.46
N GLY A 113 -6.14 16.28 -5.86
CA GLY A 113 -6.58 15.04 -6.52
C GLY A 113 -8.09 14.80 -6.43
N GLY A 114 -8.67 14.23 -7.48
CA GLY A 114 -10.06 13.77 -7.53
C GLY A 114 -10.26 12.26 -7.34
N TYR A 115 -9.19 11.46 -7.42
CA TYR A 115 -9.14 10.02 -7.08
C TYR A 115 -10.36 9.19 -7.54
N ARG A 116 -10.59 9.12 -8.85
CA ARG A 116 -11.67 8.34 -9.50
C ARG A 116 -11.40 6.82 -9.48
N PHE A 117 -11.21 6.27 -8.29
CA PHE A 117 -10.83 4.87 -8.07
C PHE A 117 -11.97 3.87 -8.12
N ASP A 118 -13.22 4.31 -8.32
CA ASP A 118 -14.35 3.41 -8.59
C ASP A 118 -14.15 2.53 -9.84
N THR A 119 -13.27 2.96 -10.77
CA THR A 119 -12.83 2.11 -11.89
C THR A 119 -12.22 0.78 -11.44
N PHE A 120 -11.64 0.73 -10.24
CA PHE A 120 -11.05 -0.46 -9.62
C PHE A 120 -11.99 -1.14 -8.62
N SER A 121 -13.30 -0.88 -8.68
CA SER A 121 -14.27 -1.44 -7.72
C SER A 121 -14.28 -2.97 -7.69
N GLU A 122 -14.05 -3.63 -8.83
CA GLU A 122 -13.89 -5.10 -8.92
C GLU A 122 -12.57 -5.59 -8.28
N TYR A 123 -11.54 -4.74 -8.26
CA TYR A 123 -10.20 -5.03 -7.74
C TYR A 123 -9.89 -4.25 -6.45
N ARG A 124 -10.95 -3.98 -5.68
CA ARG A 124 -10.90 -3.19 -4.44
C ARG A 124 -9.89 -3.73 -3.42
N PRO A 125 -9.75 -5.06 -3.19
CA PRO A 125 -8.73 -5.57 -2.28
C PRO A 125 -7.31 -5.18 -2.70
N GLN A 126 -7.01 -5.20 -3.99
CA GLN A 126 -5.70 -4.86 -4.53
C GLN A 126 -5.41 -3.36 -4.44
N LEU A 127 -6.41 -2.52 -4.74
CA LEU A 127 -6.32 -1.08 -4.54
C LEU A 127 -6.07 -0.73 -3.07
N VAL A 128 -6.90 -1.25 -2.16
CA VAL A 128 -6.77 -1.00 -0.72
C VAL A 128 -5.46 -1.55 -0.17
N ARG A 129 -4.97 -2.67 -0.69
CA ARG A 129 -3.64 -3.19 -0.35
C ARG A 129 -2.53 -2.21 -0.73
N GLY A 130 -2.55 -1.69 -1.96
CA GLY A 130 -1.57 -0.69 -2.41
C GLY A 130 -1.57 0.54 -1.49
N LEU A 131 -2.75 1.07 -1.19
CA LEU A 131 -2.94 2.21 -0.27
C LEU A 131 -2.46 1.90 1.15
N LEU A 132 -2.86 0.75 1.70
CA LEU A 132 -2.45 0.30 3.03
C LEU A 132 -0.95 0.16 3.12
N GLU A 133 -0.30 -0.38 2.09
CA GLU A 133 1.15 -0.52 2.07
C GLU A 133 1.85 0.82 1.95
N ALA A 134 1.22 1.84 1.35
CA ALA A 134 1.82 3.13 1.04
C ALA A 134 1.67 4.12 2.19
N CYS A 135 0.43 4.41 2.57
CA CYS A 135 0.11 5.43 3.57
C CYS A 135 -0.59 4.85 4.81
N GLY A 136 -0.68 3.52 4.91
CA GLY A 136 -1.24 2.86 6.08
C GLY A 136 -0.29 2.84 7.29
N THR A 137 -0.83 2.57 8.46
CA THR A 137 -0.07 2.22 9.67
C THR A 137 -0.74 1.03 10.35
N ILE A 138 0.09 0.12 10.85
CA ILE A 138 -0.34 -1.04 11.63
C ILE A 138 0.33 -0.93 12.98
N CYS A 139 -0.46 -0.91 14.06
CA CYS A 139 0.03 -0.91 15.43
C CYS A 139 -0.68 -1.98 16.25
N PHE A 140 0.00 -2.49 17.26
CA PHE A 140 -0.60 -3.36 18.27
C PHE A 140 -0.78 -2.54 19.55
N ARG A 141 -2.02 -2.40 20.02
CA ARG A 141 -2.38 -1.65 21.22
C ARG A 141 -2.30 -2.59 22.43
N GLU A 142 -1.17 -2.58 23.12
CA GLU A 142 -0.90 -3.45 24.29
C GLU A 142 -1.98 -3.36 25.38
N SER A 143 -2.53 -2.16 25.62
CA SER A 143 -3.52 -1.92 26.67
C SER A 143 -4.87 -2.61 26.42
N SER A 144 -5.22 -2.86 25.16
CA SER A 144 -6.46 -3.53 24.75
C SER A 144 -6.24 -4.89 24.12
N GLY A 145 -4.98 -5.29 23.90
CA GLY A 145 -4.64 -6.52 23.17
C GLY A 145 -5.16 -6.53 21.72
N SER A 146 -5.35 -5.37 21.09
CA SER A 146 -5.99 -5.26 19.77
C SER A 146 -5.05 -4.69 18.71
N VAL A 147 -5.40 -4.89 17.44
CA VAL A 147 -4.68 -4.30 16.29
C VAL A 147 -5.35 -3.00 15.89
N GLY A 148 -4.57 -1.93 15.76
CA GLY A 148 -4.99 -0.70 15.08
C GLY A 148 -4.48 -0.70 13.65
N VAL A 149 -5.37 -0.40 12.70
CA VAL A 149 -5.02 -0.08 11.31
C VAL A 149 -5.51 1.33 11.03
N SER A 150 -4.63 2.18 10.51
CA SER A 150 -4.97 3.56 10.15
C SER A 150 -4.34 3.95 8.82
N PHE A 151 -4.82 5.05 8.25
CA PHE A 151 -4.26 5.68 7.05
C PHE A 151 -3.94 7.14 7.37
N VAL A 152 -2.81 7.63 6.88
CA VAL A 152 -2.32 9.00 7.13
C VAL A 152 -1.85 9.59 5.82
N HIS A 153 -2.33 10.78 5.45
CA HIS A 153 -1.94 11.46 4.22
C HIS A 153 -2.21 12.96 4.30
N ASP A 154 -1.46 13.76 3.54
CA ASP A 154 -1.62 15.22 3.54
C ASP A 154 -2.85 15.69 2.76
N ASP A 155 -3.32 14.86 1.82
CA ASP A 155 -4.54 15.09 1.03
C ASP A 155 -5.75 14.37 1.67
N ASP A 156 -6.73 15.14 2.16
CA ASP A 156 -7.96 14.60 2.75
C ASP A 156 -8.89 13.96 1.71
N ALA A 157 -8.85 14.39 0.44
CA ALA A 157 -9.65 13.80 -0.62
C ALA A 157 -9.23 12.35 -0.89
N LEU A 158 -7.93 12.04 -0.80
CA LEU A 158 -7.46 10.65 -0.86
C LEU A 158 -8.05 9.83 0.28
N LEU A 159 -7.94 10.32 1.52
CA LEU A 159 -8.41 9.55 2.68
C LEU A 159 -9.93 9.32 2.68
N ARG A 160 -10.73 10.30 2.25
CA ARG A 160 -12.18 10.10 2.04
C ARG A 160 -12.46 9.08 0.95
N THR A 161 -11.65 9.05 -0.10
CA THR A 161 -11.72 8.02 -1.15
C THR A 161 -11.45 6.64 -0.54
N VAL A 162 -10.40 6.49 0.28
CA VAL A 162 -10.11 5.23 0.97
C VAL A 162 -11.28 4.80 1.87
N GLN A 163 -11.87 5.71 2.65
CA GLN A 163 -13.05 5.42 3.49
C GLN A 163 -14.22 4.91 2.64
N SER A 164 -14.50 5.54 1.50
CA SER A 164 -15.55 5.07 0.57
C SER A 164 -15.23 3.70 -0.03
N HIS A 165 -13.95 3.39 -0.24
CA HIS A 165 -13.52 2.06 -0.63
C HIS A 165 -13.69 1.01 0.48
N LEU A 166 -13.39 1.34 1.73
CA LEU A 166 -13.58 0.43 2.87
C LEU A 166 -15.06 0.19 3.18
N ALA A 167 -15.89 1.24 3.12
CA ALA A 167 -17.32 1.15 3.39
C ALA A 167 -18.06 0.24 2.40
N ALA A 168 -17.65 0.26 1.12
CA ALA A 168 -18.22 -0.56 0.06
C ALA A 168 -17.53 -1.93 -0.12
N ALA A 169 -16.58 -2.29 0.74
CA ALA A 169 -15.95 -3.60 0.71
C ALA A 169 -16.88 -4.70 1.23
N ASP A 170 -16.63 -5.93 0.77
CA ASP A 170 -17.18 -7.16 1.34
C ASP A 170 -16.01 -8.08 1.73
N PRO A 171 -15.72 -8.26 3.03
CA PRO A 171 -16.52 -7.86 4.19
C PRO A 171 -16.55 -6.35 4.39
N HIS A 172 -17.63 -5.85 5.00
CA HIS A 172 -17.73 -4.45 5.40
C HIS A 172 -16.64 -4.10 6.40
N VAL A 173 -15.90 -3.01 6.16
CA VAL A 173 -14.79 -2.56 7.00
C VAL A 173 -15.14 -1.17 7.53
N PRO A 174 -15.71 -1.06 8.75
CA PRO A 174 -16.05 0.24 9.31
C PRO A 174 -14.77 1.04 9.63
N ALA A 175 -14.83 2.34 9.36
CA ALA A 175 -13.74 3.27 9.57
C ALA A 175 -14.27 4.49 10.33
N ASP A 176 -13.43 5.03 11.21
CA ASP A 176 -13.75 6.22 11.98
C ASP A 176 -13.73 7.47 11.10
N ASP A 177 -14.29 8.56 11.63
CA ASP A 177 -14.26 9.86 10.97
C ASP A 177 -12.83 10.38 10.76
N LEU A 178 -12.68 11.16 9.69
CA LEU A 178 -11.41 11.80 9.36
C LEU A 178 -11.02 12.82 10.43
N SER A 179 -9.76 12.78 10.85
CA SER A 179 -9.18 13.69 11.84
C SER A 179 -7.91 14.37 11.29
N GLU A 180 -7.61 15.57 11.78
CA GLU A 180 -6.34 16.23 11.49
C GLU A 180 -5.21 15.62 12.34
N THR A 181 -4.01 15.56 11.75
CA THR A 181 -2.77 15.24 12.47
C THR A 181 -2.17 16.51 13.06
N SER A 182 -1.39 16.37 14.13
CA SER A 182 -0.67 17.51 14.73
C SER A 182 0.39 18.13 13.79
N SER A 183 0.75 17.44 12.71
CA SER A 183 1.78 17.85 11.75
C SER A 183 1.22 18.49 10.47
N GLY A 184 -0.10 18.65 10.34
CA GLY A 184 -0.72 19.38 9.23
C GLY A 184 -1.27 18.52 8.08
N GLY A 185 -1.29 17.19 8.21
CA GLY A 185 -2.02 16.27 7.34
C GLY A 185 -3.26 15.69 8.01
N TYR A 186 -3.83 14.62 7.45
CA TYR A 186 -5.05 13.98 7.92
C TYR A 186 -4.84 12.50 8.21
N TRP A 187 -5.72 11.92 9.01
CA TRP A 187 -5.72 10.48 9.27
C TRP A 187 -7.11 9.96 9.64
N PHE A 188 -7.31 8.66 9.46
CA PHE A 188 -8.43 7.93 10.06
C PHE A 188 -8.01 6.50 10.41
N GLY A 189 -8.71 5.89 11.36
CA GLY A 189 -8.53 4.49 11.75
C GLY A 189 -9.66 3.61 11.23
N LEU A 190 -9.42 2.30 11.15
CA LEU A 190 -10.53 1.35 11.22
C LEU A 190 -11.18 1.47 12.60
N SER A 191 -12.50 1.40 12.64
CA SER A 191 -13.26 1.55 13.88
C SER A 191 -12.93 0.44 14.88
N ASP A 192 -13.10 0.73 16.18
CA ASP A 192 -12.82 -0.23 17.26
C ASP A 192 -13.66 -1.53 17.15
N ASP A 193 -14.79 -1.51 16.44
CA ASP A 193 -15.65 -2.66 16.15
C ASP A 193 -15.35 -3.38 14.82
N ALA A 194 -14.37 -2.90 14.04
CA ALA A 194 -13.94 -3.53 12.80
C ALA A 194 -13.32 -4.91 13.05
N ASP A 195 -13.73 -5.92 12.28
CA ASP A 195 -13.05 -7.23 12.27
C ASP A 195 -11.71 -7.13 11.51
N THR A 196 -10.66 -6.75 12.25
CA THR A 196 -9.30 -6.61 11.71
C THR A 196 -8.74 -7.92 11.15
N ALA A 197 -9.22 -9.08 11.60
CA ALA A 197 -8.81 -10.37 11.09
C ALA A 197 -9.46 -10.67 9.73
N ALA A 198 -10.76 -10.37 9.58
CA ALA A 198 -11.45 -10.43 8.30
C ALA A 198 -10.86 -9.44 7.30
N PHE A 199 -10.58 -8.20 7.73
CA PHE A 199 -9.88 -7.21 6.92
C PHE A 199 -8.52 -7.73 6.45
N ALA A 200 -7.69 -8.28 7.34
CA ALA A 200 -6.37 -8.79 6.99
C ALA A 200 -6.42 -9.93 5.97
N ARG A 201 -7.39 -10.85 6.11
CA ARG A 201 -7.61 -11.93 5.14
C ARG A 201 -8.06 -11.39 3.79
N TRP A 202 -9.04 -10.47 3.79
CA TRP A 202 -9.59 -9.87 2.58
C TRP A 202 -8.55 -9.06 1.82
N VAL A 203 -7.88 -8.11 2.48
CA VAL A 203 -6.95 -7.19 1.83
C VAL A 203 -5.76 -7.94 1.24
N TYR A 204 -5.30 -9.04 1.84
CA TYR A 204 -4.21 -9.87 1.33
C TYR A 204 -4.64 -11.14 0.58
N ALA A 205 -5.93 -11.31 0.28
CA ALA A 205 -6.41 -12.46 -0.49
C ALA A 205 -5.70 -12.56 -1.86
N GLY A 206 -5.26 -13.75 -2.23
CA GLY A 206 -4.59 -14.02 -3.51
C GLY A 206 -3.19 -13.43 -3.69
N SER A 207 -2.64 -12.73 -2.68
CA SER A 207 -1.33 -12.06 -2.76
C SER A 207 -0.17 -13.01 -3.08
N ASP A 208 -0.16 -14.24 -2.54
CA ASP A 208 0.89 -15.22 -2.84
C ASP A 208 0.94 -15.61 -4.33
N GLY A 209 -0.24 -15.75 -4.94
CA GLY A 209 -0.35 -16.16 -6.33
C GLY A 209 -0.04 -15.02 -7.30
N SER A 210 -0.33 -13.77 -6.92
CA SER A 210 -0.17 -12.61 -7.79
C SER A 210 1.14 -11.86 -7.63
N GLY A 211 1.83 -12.00 -6.49
CA GLY A 211 3.01 -11.19 -6.17
C GLY A 211 2.73 -9.75 -5.76
N LEU A 212 1.47 -9.34 -5.75
CA LEU A 212 1.07 -7.94 -5.52
C LEU A 212 1.03 -7.66 -4.02
N TYR A 213 2.17 -7.57 -3.35
CA TYR A 213 2.24 -7.23 -1.93
C TYR A 213 3.67 -6.81 -1.49
N SER A 214 3.73 -6.08 -0.39
CA SER A 214 4.93 -5.93 0.42
C SER A 214 5.02 -7.06 1.43
N THR A 215 6.13 -7.79 1.42
CA THR A 215 6.40 -8.87 2.38
C THR A 215 6.39 -8.37 3.81
N GLU A 216 7.08 -7.25 4.08
CA GLU A 216 7.17 -6.66 5.42
C GLU A 216 5.78 -6.27 5.96
N ARG A 217 5.01 -5.51 5.16
CA ARG A 217 3.70 -4.96 5.56
C ARG A 217 2.69 -6.07 5.82
N ARG A 218 2.68 -7.09 4.96
CA ARG A 218 1.83 -8.27 5.11
C ARG A 218 2.16 -9.06 6.36
N GLN A 219 3.44 -9.33 6.61
CA GLN A 219 3.87 -10.04 7.81
C GLN A 219 3.58 -9.24 9.09
N LYS A 220 3.71 -7.92 9.05
CA LYS A 220 3.39 -7.05 10.18
C LYS A 220 1.90 -7.13 10.52
N LEU A 221 1.01 -7.01 9.53
CA LEU A 221 -0.43 -7.13 9.77
C LEU A 221 -0.80 -8.50 10.34
N ARG A 222 -0.33 -9.57 9.68
CA ARG A 222 -0.60 -10.94 10.10
C ARG A 222 -0.18 -11.21 11.54
N ARG A 223 1.07 -10.91 11.88
CA ARG A 223 1.59 -11.13 13.24
C ARG A 223 0.83 -10.33 14.28
N SER A 224 0.41 -9.10 13.94
CA SER A 224 -0.37 -8.27 14.85
C SER A 224 -1.75 -8.89 15.12
N VAL A 225 -2.42 -9.38 14.07
CA VAL A 225 -3.73 -10.04 14.19
C VAL A 225 -3.64 -11.38 14.92
N GLU A 226 -2.65 -12.22 14.58
CA GLU A 226 -2.42 -13.51 15.26
C GLU A 226 -2.17 -13.28 16.76
N ARG A 227 -1.37 -12.27 17.09
CA ARG A 227 -1.11 -11.87 18.48
C ARG A 227 -2.38 -11.41 19.20
N ALA A 228 -3.23 -10.63 18.55
CA ALA A 228 -4.49 -10.14 19.15
C ALA A 228 -5.49 -11.26 19.41
N ASN A 229 -5.54 -12.26 18.52
CA ASN A 229 -6.49 -13.37 18.62
C ASN A 229 -5.98 -14.54 19.47
N GLY A 230 -4.72 -14.51 19.93
CA GLY A 230 -4.09 -15.65 20.61
C GLY A 230 -3.88 -16.87 19.70
N SER A 231 -3.87 -16.67 18.39
CA SER A 231 -3.62 -17.68 17.36
C SER A 231 -2.15 -18.08 17.30
N GLU A 232 -1.86 -19.30 16.82
CA GLU A 232 -0.49 -19.68 16.52
C GLU A 232 0.07 -18.84 15.35
N VAL A 233 1.37 -18.50 15.44
CA VAL A 233 2.06 -17.76 14.39
C VAL A 233 2.01 -18.57 13.09
N GLY A 234 1.45 -17.97 12.02
CA GLY A 234 1.34 -18.58 10.71
C GLY A 234 -0.05 -19.14 10.35
N GLU A 235 -1.05 -19.03 11.22
CA GLU A 235 -2.43 -19.41 10.87
C GLU A 235 -3.01 -18.59 9.72
N LEU A 236 -2.66 -17.31 9.61
CA LEU A 236 -3.08 -16.46 8.48
C LEU A 236 -2.23 -16.66 7.22
N SER A 237 -1.26 -17.57 7.27
CA SER A 237 -0.33 -17.89 6.17
C SER A 237 -0.72 -19.16 5.40
N ARG A 238 -1.81 -19.83 5.80
CA ARG A 238 -2.37 -21.00 5.11
C ARG A 238 -3.43 -20.61 4.09
#